data_AF-A0AB37VAV6-F1
#
_entry.id   AF-A0AB37VAV6-F1
#
_cell.length_a   1.000
_cell.length_b   1.000
_cell.length_c   1.000
_cell.angle_alpha   90.00
_cell.angle_beta   90.00
_cell.angle_gamma   90.00
#
_symmetry.space_group_name_H-M   'P 1'
#
loop_
_entity.id
_entity.type
_entity.pdbx_description
1 polymer ?
#
loop_
_entity_poly.entity_id
_entity_poly.type
_entity_poly.pdbx_seq_one_letter_code
_entity_poly.pdbx_strand_id
1 'polypeptide(L)' 'MRNLFAPSLAVARAKGRIGGRRPKLTPEHWAQAGRLIANGVDRKQVAIIYDVAVCTLYKKFPAR' A
#
# COMPACT_ATOMS: atom_id res chain seq x y z
N MET A 1 -4.98 38.42 16.37
CA MET A 1 -3.64 37.98 15.95
C MET A 1 -3.72 36.54 15.47
N ARG A 2 -3.44 36.27 14.18
CA ARG A 2 -3.57 34.94 13.57
C ARG A 2 -2.23 34.19 13.70
N ASN A 3 -2.25 32.99 14.29
CA ASN A 3 -1.08 32.11 14.39
C ASN A 3 -0.62 31.69 12.99
N LEU A 4 0.48 32.28 12.51
CA LEU A 4 1.07 32.05 11.17
C LEU A 4 2.16 30.97 11.12
N PHE A 5 2.30 30.14 12.16
CA PHE A 5 3.32 29.10 12.20
C PHE A 5 2.69 27.71 12.24
N ALA A 6 2.04 27.31 11.15
CA ALA A 6 1.84 25.88 10.91
C ALA A 6 3.21 25.29 10.52
N PRO A 7 3.70 24.22 11.19
CA PRO A 7 4.98 23.61 10.85
C PRO A 7 4.96 23.20 9.38
N SER A 8 6.08 23.40 8.68
CA SER A 8 6.23 23.21 7.22
C SER A 8 5.69 21.86 6.71
N LEU A 9 5.75 20.81 7.53
CA LEU A 9 5.23 19.49 7.22
C LEU A 9 3.69 19.43 7.17
N ALA A 10 3.00 20.21 7.99
CA ALA A 10 1.53 20.29 7.99
C ALA A 10 1.02 20.98 6.71
N VAL A 11 1.67 22.06 6.30
CA VAL A 11 1.39 22.75 5.02
C VAL A 11 1.69 21.82 3.83
N ALA A 12 2.77 21.03 3.90
CA ALA A 12 3.11 20.05 2.86
C ALA A 12 2.09 18.89 2.78
N ARG A 13 1.61 18.38 3.92
CA ARG A 13 0.55 17.35 3.96
C ARG A 13 -0.78 17.89 3.42
N ALA A 14 -1.14 19.15 3.73
CA ALA A 14 -2.33 19.80 3.18
C ALA A 14 -2.28 19.95 1.64
N LYS A 15 -1.08 20.07 1.06
CA LYS A 15 -0.85 20.07 -0.39
C LYS A 15 -0.77 18.66 -1.02
N GLY A 16 -1.16 17.61 -0.28
CA GLY A 16 -1.23 16.24 -0.79
C GLY A 16 0.08 15.45 -0.73
N ARG A 17 1.14 15.98 -0.08
CA ARG A 17 2.38 15.22 0.12
C ARG A 17 2.18 14.18 1.22
N ILE A 18 1.98 12.93 0.79
CA ILE A 18 1.99 11.77 1.68
C ILE A 18 3.46 11.47 2.03
N GLY A 19 3.84 11.72 3.28
CA GLY A 19 5.16 11.37 3.79
C GLY A 19 5.34 9.85 4.00
N GLY A 20 6.56 9.42 4.29
CA GLY A 20 6.88 8.01 4.55
C GLY A 20 7.51 7.28 3.36
N ARG A 21 7.68 5.97 3.51
CA ARG A 21 8.28 5.11 2.47
C ARG A 21 7.27 4.91 1.34
N ARG A 22 7.71 5.13 0.09
CA ARG A 22 6.89 4.86 -1.10
C ARG A 22 6.46 3.39 -1.12
N PRO A 23 5.16 3.09 -1.32
CA PRO A 23 4.70 1.71 -1.50
C PRO A 23 5.41 1.05 -2.69
N LYS A 24 5.83 -0.21 -2.54
CA LYS A 24 6.46 -0.97 -3.62
C LYS A 24 5.47 -1.35 -4.73
N LEU A 25 4.21 -1.62 -4.36
CA LEU A 25 3.16 -1.99 -5.30
C LEU A 25 2.20 -0.83 -5.54
N THR A 26 1.83 -0.63 -6.81
CA THR A 26 0.76 0.29 -7.21
C THR A 26 -0.61 -0.28 -6.83
N PRO A 27 -1.65 0.57 -6.72
CA PRO A 27 -3.02 0.10 -6.48
C PRO A 27 -3.52 -0.92 -7.52
N GLU A 28 -3.08 -0.78 -8.77
CA GLU A 28 -3.45 -1.70 -9.86
C GLU A 28 -2.81 -3.08 -9.66
N HIS A 29 -1.55 -3.13 -9.24
CA HIS A 29 -0.88 -4.39 -8.89
C HIS A 29 -1.61 -5.09 -7.73
N TRP A 30 -2.09 -4.33 -6.75
CA TRP A 30 -2.92 -4.89 -5.67
C TRP A 30 -4.23 -5.46 -6.20
N ALA A 31 -4.91 -4.76 -7.11
CA ALA A 31 -6.15 -5.26 -7.70
C ALA A 31 -5.91 -6.56 -8.49
N GLN A 32 -4.82 -6.65 -9.24
CA GLN A 32 -4.45 -7.86 -9.98
C GLN A 32 -4.08 -9.02 -9.04
N ALA A 33 -3.27 -8.77 -8.02
CA ALA A 33 -2.91 -9.77 -7.02
C ALA A 33 -4.16 -10.32 -6.29
N GLY A 34 -5.12 -9.44 -5.98
CA GLY A 34 -6.40 -9.84 -5.40
C GLY A 34 -7.22 -10.76 -6.32
N ARG A 35 -7.25 -10.49 -7.63
CA ARG A 35 -7.91 -11.37 -8.61
C ARG A 35 -7.25 -12.74 -8.68
N LEU A 36 -5.93 -12.81 -8.66
CA LEU A 36 -5.20 -14.09 -8.66
C LEU A 36 -5.55 -14.93 -7.43
N ILE A 37 -5.55 -14.30 -6.25
CA ILE A 37 -5.92 -14.98 -5.00
C ILE A 37 -7.38 -15.43 -5.01
N ALA A 38 -8.30 -14.61 -5.55
CA ALA A 38 -9.71 -14.95 -5.67
C ALA A 38 -9.96 -16.12 -6.64
N ASN A 39 -9.14 -16.24 -7.69
CA ASN A 39 -9.14 -17.36 -8.62
C ASN A 39 -8.52 -18.65 -8.04
N GLY A 40 -8.04 -18.61 -6.79
CA GLY A 40 -7.47 -19.78 -6.11
C GLY A 40 -5.97 -19.98 -6.31
N VAL A 41 -5.24 -19.00 -6.86
CA VAL A 41 -3.77 -19.06 -6.97
C VAL A 41 -3.15 -19.02 -5.57
N ASP A 42 -2.13 -19.85 -5.35
CA ASP A 42 -1.44 -19.92 -4.07
C ASP A 42 -0.75 -18.59 -3.72
N ARG A 43 -0.89 -18.17 -2.46
CA ARG A 43 -0.35 -16.90 -1.98
C ARG A 43 1.19 -16.87 -2.02
N LYS A 44 1.89 -18.00 -1.97
CA LYS A 44 3.36 -18.04 -2.12
C LYS A 44 3.76 -17.76 -3.57
N GLN A 45 2.99 -18.25 -4.55
CA GLN A 45 3.25 -17.95 -5.97
C GLN A 45 3.04 -16.45 -6.25
N VAL A 46 1.93 -15.89 -5.75
CA VAL A 46 1.66 -14.44 -5.88
C VAL A 46 2.75 -13.62 -5.19
N ALA A 47 3.26 -14.07 -4.04
CA ALA A 47 4.35 -13.40 -3.33
C ALA A 47 5.65 -13.35 -4.14
N ILE A 48 5.99 -14.44 -4.84
CA ILE A 48 7.17 -14.50 -5.72
C ILE A 48 7.00 -13.56 -6.91
N ILE A 49 5.82 -13.57 -7.57
CA ILE A 49 5.55 -12.76 -8.76
C ILE A 49 5.72 -11.26 -8.47
N TYR A 50 5.19 -10.80 -7.33
CA TYR A 50 5.24 -9.38 -6.95
C TYR A 50 6.45 -9.03 -6.07
N ASP A 51 7.31 -10.00 -5.79
CA ASP A 51 8.46 -9.88 -4.87
C ASP A 51 8.07 -9.22 -3.53
N VAL A 52 7.04 -9.79 -2.90
CA VAL A 52 6.52 -9.36 -1.59
C VAL A 52 6.52 -10.51 -0.60
N ALA A 53 6.68 -10.20 0.69
CA ALA A 53 6.52 -11.21 1.72
C ALA A 53 5.07 -11.72 1.78
N VAL A 54 4.90 -13.03 1.99
CA VAL A 54 3.58 -13.69 2.11
C VAL A 54 2.73 -13.07 3.22
N CYS A 55 3.34 -12.62 4.32
CA CYS A 55 2.65 -11.91 5.39
C CYS A 55 2.03 -10.58 4.93
N THR A 56 2.61 -9.92 3.93
CA THR A 56 2.04 -8.70 3.31
C THR A 56 0.75 -9.05 2.57
N LEU A 57 0.72 -10.18 1.87
CA LEU A 57 -0.49 -10.65 1.19
C LEU A 57 -1.59 -11.00 2.19
N TYR A 58 -1.26 -11.69 3.29
CA TYR A 58 -2.25 -11.97 4.34
C TYR A 58 -2.83 -10.71 5.00
N LYS A 59 -2.01 -9.67 5.19
CA LYS A 59 -2.49 -8.37 5.72
C LYS A 59 -3.47 -7.67 4.78
N LYS A 60 -3.33 -7.87 3.47
CA LYS A 60 -4.20 -7.24 2.45
C LYS A 60 -5.40 -8.11 2.06
N PHE A 61 -5.20 -9.41 2.04
CA PHE A 61 -6.16 -10.43 1.63
C PHE A 61 -6.22 -11.53 2.70
N PRO A 62 -6.91 -11.27 3.83
CA PRO A 62 -7.04 -12.25 4.90
C PRO A 62 -7.68 -13.55 4.37
N ALA A 63 -7.29 -14.68 4.95
CA ALA A 63 -8.01 -15.92 4.73
C ALA A 63 -9.39 -15.76 5.39
N ARG A 64 -10.45 -16.11 4.65
CA ARG A 64 -11.80 -16.22 5.21
C ARG A 64 -11.88 -17.42 6.13
#